data_AF-A0A557SRM4-F1
#
_entry.id   AF-A0A557SRM4-F1
#
_cell.length_a   1.000
_cell.length_b   1.000
_cell.length_c   1.000
_cell.angle_alpha   90.00
_cell.angle_beta   90.00
_cell.angle_gamma   90.00
#
_symmetry.space_group_name_H-M   'P 1'
#
loop_
_entity.id
_entity.type
_entity.pdbx_description
1 polymer ?
#
loop_
_entity_poly.entity_id
_entity_poly.type
_entity_poly.pdbx_seq_one_letter_code
_entity_poly.pdbx_strand_id
1 'polypeptide(L)'
;MKDHHLHLLLSMTRVPKSIKNHYIDSFNINSENLKSFLSSHQISNSELEDVSFTISKLYNQKVDEILESCGNDWTRLDSASSPLILFVQCIDELLREDNLDISSRCRFILNSFSKTLESWMIW
;
A
#
# COMPACT_ATOMS: atom_id res chain seq x y z
N MET A 1 2.01 -24.64 -40.89
CA MET A 1 2.87 -24.19 -39.76
C MET A 1 3.29 -22.72 -39.90
N LYS A 2 2.35 -21.78 -40.06
CA LYS A 2 2.67 -20.33 -40.00
C LYS A 2 1.70 -19.51 -39.14
N ASP A 3 0.58 -20.08 -38.69
CA ASP A 3 -0.44 -19.33 -37.93
C ASP A 3 -0.25 -19.34 -36.41
N HIS A 4 0.58 -20.24 -35.86
CA HIS A 4 0.84 -20.28 -34.41
C HIS A 4 1.84 -19.23 -33.93
N HIS A 5 2.68 -18.66 -34.81
CA HIS A 5 3.63 -17.61 -34.43
C HIS A 5 2.99 -16.22 -34.37
N LEU A 6 1.88 -15.98 -35.07
CA LEU A 6 1.21 -14.67 -35.06
C LEU A 6 0.35 -14.46 -33.80
N HIS A 7 -0.22 -15.53 -33.23
CA HIS A 7 -1.01 -15.45 -32.00
C HIS A 7 -0.17 -15.19 -30.73
N LEU A 8 1.09 -15.64 -30.70
CA LEU A 8 1.98 -15.38 -29.57
C LEU A 8 2.48 -13.91 -29.53
N LEU A 9 2.63 -13.27 -30.70
CA LEU A 9 3.07 -11.88 -30.81
C LEU A 9 1.97 -10.85 -30.46
N LEU A 10 0.70 -11.25 -30.48
CA LEU A 10 -0.43 -10.38 -30.08
C LEU A 10 -0.67 -10.35 -28.55
N SER A 11 0.06 -11.15 -27.76
CA SER A 11 -0.09 -11.20 -26.30
C SER A 11 0.85 -10.27 -25.53
N MET A 12 1.71 -9.52 -26.23
CA MET A 12 2.72 -8.64 -25.62
C MET A 12 2.46 -7.14 -25.77
N THR A 13 1.24 -6.73 -26.14
CA THR A 13 0.79 -5.38 -25.76
C THR A 13 0.47 -5.42 -24.28
N ARG A 14 1.50 -5.30 -23.42
CA ARG A 14 1.29 -5.00 -22.00
C ARG A 14 0.49 -3.70 -21.95
N VAL A 15 -0.82 -3.82 -21.79
CA VAL A 15 -1.66 -2.68 -21.45
C VAL A 15 -1.03 -2.08 -20.20
N PRO A 16 -0.73 -0.77 -20.18
CA PRO A 16 -0.23 -0.13 -18.98
C PRO A 16 -1.15 -0.49 -17.83
N LYS A 17 -0.58 -0.94 -16.70
CA LYS A 17 -1.39 -1.20 -15.51
C LYS A 17 -2.22 0.07 -15.23
N SER A 18 -3.46 -0.08 -14.79
CA SER A 18 -4.23 1.07 -14.33
C SER A 18 -3.54 1.70 -13.12
N ILE A 19 -3.77 2.99 -12.89
CA ILE A 19 -3.31 3.68 -11.68
C ILE A 19 -3.81 2.91 -10.45
N LYS A 20 -5.07 2.48 -10.46
CA LYS A 20 -5.64 1.63 -9.40
C LYS A 20 -4.80 0.39 -9.12
N ASN A 21 -4.41 -0.37 -10.14
CA ASN A 21 -3.59 -1.56 -9.96
C ASN A 21 -2.19 -1.23 -9.43
N HIS A 22 -1.62 -0.08 -9.80
CA HIS A 22 -0.33 0.38 -9.27
C HIS A 22 -0.36 0.60 -7.76
N TYR A 23 -1.43 1.24 -7.24
CA TYR A 23 -1.62 1.40 -5.79
C TYR A 23 -1.92 0.07 -5.10
N ILE A 24 -2.82 -0.76 -5.65
CA ILE A 24 -3.18 -2.07 -5.06
C ILE A 24 -1.96 -3.00 -4.96
N ASP A 25 -1.16 -3.12 -6.03
CA ASP A 25 0.02 -3.98 -6.03
C ASP A 25 1.03 -3.54 -4.95
N SER A 26 1.25 -2.23 -4.83
CA SER A 26 2.13 -1.68 -3.80
C SER A 26 1.57 -1.91 -2.39
N PHE A 27 0.26 -1.69 -2.20
CA PHE A 27 -0.42 -1.92 -0.93
C PHE A 27 -0.27 -3.37 -0.47
N ASN A 28 -0.49 -4.34 -1.36
CA ASN A 28 -0.38 -5.75 -1.04
C ASN A 28 1.03 -6.12 -0.57
N ILE A 29 2.07 -5.67 -1.29
CA ILE A 29 3.46 -5.94 -0.92
C ILE A 29 3.78 -5.35 0.46
N ASN A 30 3.42 -4.08 0.68
CA ASN A 30 3.74 -3.39 1.93
C ASN A 30 2.93 -3.93 3.11
N SER A 31 1.68 -4.33 2.89
CA SER A 31 0.84 -4.97 3.89
C SER A 31 1.38 -6.33 4.33
N GLU A 32 1.80 -7.16 3.37
CA GLU A 32 2.42 -8.45 3.69
C GLU A 32 3.76 -8.27 4.44
N ASN A 33 4.58 -7.29 4.03
CA ASN A 33 5.80 -6.95 4.76
C ASN A 33 5.51 -6.50 6.20
N LEU A 34 4.53 -5.62 6.39
CA LEU A 34 4.13 -5.15 7.72
C LEU A 34 3.60 -6.31 8.57
N LYS A 35 2.73 -7.14 8.03
CA LYS A 35 2.17 -8.31 8.72
C LYS A 35 3.25 -9.28 9.17
N SER A 36 4.19 -9.61 8.27
CA SER A 36 5.35 -10.44 8.59
C SER A 36 6.21 -9.82 9.69
N PHE A 37 6.47 -8.51 9.59
CA PHE A 37 7.25 -7.78 10.58
C PHE A 37 6.60 -7.79 11.97
N LEU A 38 5.32 -7.45 12.07
CA LEU A 38 4.58 -7.47 13.34
C LEU A 38 4.46 -8.89 13.92
N SER A 39 4.23 -9.89 13.07
CA SER A 39 4.18 -11.31 13.48
C SER A 39 5.53 -11.78 14.05
N SER A 40 6.66 -11.40 13.43
CA SER A 40 8.00 -11.71 13.96
C SER A 40 8.27 -11.08 15.33
N HIS A 41 7.55 -10.00 15.66
CA HIS A 41 7.58 -9.34 16.95
C HIS A 41 6.50 -9.84 17.92
N GLN A 42 5.87 -10.99 17.64
CA GLN A 42 4.89 -11.65 18.49
C GLN A 42 3.63 -10.80 18.80
N ILE A 43 3.23 -9.93 17.87
CA ILE A 43 1.93 -9.26 17.94
C ILE A 43 0.83 -10.31 17.71
N SER A 44 -0.26 -10.21 18.47
CA SER A 44 -1.35 -11.18 18.42
C SER A 44 -2.08 -11.14 17.07
N ASN A 45 -2.61 -12.28 16.60
CA ASN A 45 -3.31 -12.32 15.32
C ASN A 45 -4.53 -11.38 15.26
N SER A 46 -5.26 -11.21 16.37
CA SER A 46 -6.38 -10.27 16.42
C SER A 46 -5.91 -8.83 16.22
N GLU A 47 -4.84 -8.43 16.92
CA GLU A 47 -4.27 -7.08 16.77
C GLU A 47 -3.64 -6.85 15.39
N LEU A 48 -3.06 -7.89 14.78
CA LEU A 48 -2.61 -7.86 13.38
C LEU A 48 -3.77 -7.61 12.42
N GLU A 49 -4.90 -8.29 12.62
CA GLU A 49 -6.10 -8.14 11.81
C GLU A 49 -6.69 -6.73 11.94
N ASP A 50 -6.79 -6.21 13.16
CA ASP A 50 -7.30 -4.86 13.43
C ASP A 50 -6.42 -3.78 12.78
N VAL A 51 -5.09 -3.90 12.92
CA VAL A 51 -4.13 -2.99 12.27
C VAL A 51 -4.25 -3.08 10.75
N SER A 52 -4.28 -4.29 10.19
CA SER A 52 -4.36 -4.50 8.74
C SER A 52 -5.67 -3.96 8.15
N PHE A 53 -6.79 -4.20 8.84
CA PHE A 53 -8.10 -3.70 8.45
C PHE A 53 -8.13 -2.18 8.43
N THR A 54 -7.62 -1.56 9.50
CA THR A 54 -7.61 -0.09 9.64
C THR A 54 -6.73 0.57 8.58
N ILE A 55 -5.50 0.07 8.37
CA ILE A 55 -4.60 0.58 7.34
C ILE A 55 -5.22 0.40 5.94
N SER A 56 -5.84 -0.76 5.66
CA SER A 56 -6.51 -1.00 4.38
C SER A 56 -7.65 -0.02 4.13
N LYS A 57 -8.46 0.26 5.15
CA LYS A 57 -9.56 1.23 5.07
C LYS A 57 -9.04 2.63 4.74
N LEU A 58 -8.04 3.12 5.50
CA LEU A 58 -7.44 4.44 5.28
C LEU A 58 -6.79 4.54 3.90
N TYR A 59 -6.07 3.51 3.48
CA TYR A 59 -5.39 3.49 2.19
C TYR A 59 -6.39 3.55 1.03
N ASN A 60 -7.44 2.73 1.07
CA ASN A 60 -8.47 2.71 0.03
C ASN A 60 -9.19 4.05 -0.08
N GLN A 61 -9.51 4.71 1.05
CA GLN A 61 -10.12 6.04 1.04
C GLN A 61 -9.25 7.06 0.30
N LYS A 62 -7.95 7.12 0.59
CA LYS A 62 -7.04 8.06 -0.08
C LYS A 62 -6.79 7.69 -1.54
N VAL A 63 -6.76 6.40 -1.89
CA VAL A 63 -6.67 5.96 -3.28
C VAL A 63 -7.91 6.37 -4.07
N ASP A 64 -9.10 6.24 -3.49
CA ASP A 64 -10.33 6.66 -4.15
C ASP A 64 -10.32 8.17 -4.44
N GLU A 65 -9.85 9.02 -3.50
CA GLU A 65 -9.65 10.47 -3.73
C GLU A 65 -8.64 10.77 -4.87
N ILE A 66 -7.54 10.00 -4.94
CA ILE A 66 -6.56 10.11 -6.02
C ILE A 66 -7.18 9.68 -7.35
N LEU A 67 -7.98 8.61 -7.38
CA LEU A 67 -8.63 8.14 -8.60
C LEU A 67 -9.77 9.05 -9.05
N GLU A 68 -10.49 9.70 -8.14
CA GLU A 68 -11.48 10.72 -8.48
C GLU A 68 -10.82 11.94 -9.13
N SER A 69 -9.67 12.36 -8.58
CA SER A 69 -8.94 13.49 -9.13
C SER A 69 -8.23 13.15 -10.45
N CYS A 70 -7.44 12.08 -10.51
CA CYS A 70 -6.60 11.72 -11.67
C CYS A 70 -7.29 10.82 -12.71
N GLY A 71 -8.35 10.10 -12.34
CA GLY A 71 -8.90 9.03 -13.18
C GLY A 71 -7.87 7.94 -13.44
N ASN A 72 -7.65 7.64 -14.73
CA ASN A 72 -6.56 6.75 -15.18
C ASN A 72 -5.50 7.51 -16.01
N ASP A 73 -5.43 8.84 -15.85
CA ASP A 73 -4.46 9.70 -16.52
C ASP A 73 -3.17 9.80 -15.70
N TRP A 74 -2.17 9.06 -16.16
CA TRP A 74 -0.85 8.99 -15.53
C TRP A 74 -0.14 10.35 -15.46
N THR A 75 -0.45 11.30 -16.33
CA THR A 75 0.19 12.63 -16.34
C THR A 75 -0.27 13.50 -15.16
N ARG A 76 -1.42 13.19 -14.58
CA ARG A 76 -1.96 13.90 -13.41
C ARG A 76 -1.47 13.31 -12.10
N LEU A 77 -0.87 12.11 -12.14
CA LEU A 77 -0.41 11.40 -10.97
C LEU A 77 0.86 12.00 -10.34
N ASP A 78 1.62 12.78 -11.10
CA ASP A 78 2.85 13.44 -10.59
C ASP A 78 2.59 14.36 -9.38
N SER A 79 1.35 14.84 -9.23
CA SER A 79 0.93 15.66 -8.08
C SER A 79 0.41 14.84 -6.89
N ALA A 80 0.17 13.53 -7.06
CA ALA A 80 -0.34 12.65 -6.03
C ALA A 80 0.81 12.01 -5.22
N SER A 81 0.50 11.60 -3.98
CA SER A 81 1.46 10.84 -3.17
C SER A 81 1.75 9.48 -3.80
N SER A 82 3.03 9.08 -3.82
CA SER A 82 3.40 7.75 -4.27
C SER A 82 2.73 6.66 -3.42
N PRO A 83 2.51 5.44 -3.95
CA PRO A 83 1.86 4.37 -3.19
C PRO A 83 2.54 4.04 -1.85
N LEU A 84 3.87 4.15 -1.76
CA LEU A 84 4.61 3.92 -0.52
C LEU A 84 4.42 5.05 0.48
N ILE A 85 4.47 6.31 0.03
CA ILE A 85 4.19 7.47 0.88
C ILE A 85 2.78 7.38 1.46
N LEU A 86 1.79 7.01 0.63
CA LEU A 86 0.41 6.82 1.06
C LEU A 86 0.29 5.75 2.14
N PHE A 87 1.03 4.64 2.00
CA PHE A 87 1.04 3.55 2.97
C PHE A 87 1.61 4.01 4.32
N VAL A 88 2.72 4.73 4.32
CA VAL A 88 3.34 5.31 5.52
C VAL A 88 2.39 6.31 6.20
N GLN A 89 1.74 7.19 5.43
CA GLN A 89 0.75 8.13 5.97
C GLN A 89 -0.42 7.42 6.67
N CYS A 90 -0.85 6.26 6.17
CA CYS A 90 -1.91 5.48 6.81
C CYS A 90 -1.45 4.88 8.16
N ILE A 91 -0.19 4.48 8.28
CA ILE A 91 0.39 4.04 9.56
C ILE A 91 0.43 5.21 10.54
N ASP A 92 0.89 6.38 10.10
CA ASP A 92 0.97 7.56 10.97
C ASP A 92 -0.41 8.04 11.42
N GLU A 93 -1.42 7.95 10.56
CA GLU A 93 -2.80 8.28 10.90
C GLU A 93 -3.39 7.32 11.93
N LEU A 94 -3.19 6.01 11.74
CA LEU A 94 -3.53 4.99 12.74
C LEU A 94 -2.84 5.26 14.08
N LEU A 95 -1.57 5.68 14.09
CA LEU A 95 -0.85 5.99 15.32
C LEU A 95 -1.34 7.27 16.01
N ARG A 96 -2.00 8.18 15.30
CA ARG A 96 -2.62 9.39 15.88
C ARG A 96 -4.02 9.14 16.44
N GLU A 97 -4.66 8.03 16.10
CA GLU A 97 -5.97 7.68 16.65
C GLU A 97 -5.85 7.18 18.09
N ASP A 98 -6.29 8.01 19.04
CA ASP A 98 -6.28 7.69 20.47
C ASP A 98 -7.33 6.64 20.87
N ASN A 99 -8.33 6.40 20.02
CA ASN A 99 -9.46 5.51 20.30
C ASN A 99 -9.27 4.06 19.80
N LEU A 100 -8.13 3.76 19.17
CA LEU A 100 -7.81 2.39 18.75
C LEU A 100 -7.16 1.62 19.88
N ASP A 101 -7.71 0.45 20.21
CA ASP A 101 -7.18 -0.47 21.21
C ASP A 101 -5.97 -1.25 20.67
N ILE A 102 -4.90 -0.51 20.34
CA ILE A 102 -3.63 -1.04 19.88
C ILE A 102 -2.64 -0.95 21.03
N SER A 103 -1.98 -2.07 21.34
CA SER A 103 -1.01 -2.15 22.43
C SER A 103 0.14 -1.16 22.23
N SER A 104 0.72 -0.70 23.33
CA SER A 104 1.92 0.15 23.31
C SER A 104 3.09 -0.50 22.57
N ARG A 105 3.22 -1.84 22.68
CA ARG A 105 4.20 -2.63 21.94
C ARG A 105 3.97 -2.55 20.44
N CYS A 106 2.74 -2.77 19.97
CA CYS A 106 2.41 -2.69 18.55
C CYS A 106 2.58 -1.27 18.02
N ARG A 107 2.15 -0.24 18.77
CA ARG A 107 2.39 1.18 18.44
C ARG A 107 3.89 1.49 18.27
N PHE A 108 4.73 1.00 19.18
CA PHE A 108 6.19 1.18 19.08
C PHE A 108 6.77 0.54 17.82
N ILE A 109 6.36 -0.70 17.51
CA ILE A 109 6.85 -1.44 16.35
C ILE A 109 6.37 -0.79 15.04
N LEU A 110 5.11 -0.38 14.96
CA LEU A 110 4.54 0.35 13.83
C LEU A 110 5.29 1.67 13.57
N ASN A 111 5.57 2.43 14.63
CA ASN A 111 6.35 3.66 14.52
C ASN A 111 7.78 3.36 14.01
N SER A 112 8.43 2.32 14.52
CA SER A 112 9.76 1.91 14.03
C SER A 112 9.75 1.49 12.56
N PHE A 113 8.71 0.78 12.14
CA PHE A 113 8.52 0.37 10.75
C PHE A 113 8.31 1.59 9.84
N SER A 114 7.41 2.49 10.21
CA SER A 114 7.14 3.75 9.50
C SER A 114 8.43 4.55 9.31
N LYS A 115 9.18 4.81 10.39
CA LYS A 115 10.46 5.55 10.37
C LYS A 115 11.52 4.90 9.49
N THR A 116 11.55 3.56 9.45
CA THR A 116 12.47 2.83 8.56
C THR A 116 12.14 3.06 7.09
N LEU A 117 10.86 2.98 6.72
CA LEU A 117 10.42 3.27 5.35
C LEU A 117 10.71 4.73 4.97
N GLU A 118 10.41 5.67 5.86
CA GLU A 118 10.73 7.09 5.65
C GLU A 118 12.22 7.33 5.39
N SER A 119 13.11 6.61 6.06
CA SER A 119 14.56 6.73 5.84
C SER A 119 15.02 6.27 4.46
N TRP A 120 14.23 5.43 3.78
CA TRP A 120 14.51 4.95 2.42
C TRP A 120 13.85 5.81 1.35
N MET A 121 12.86 6.63 1.72
CA MET A 121 12.22 7.58 0.82
C MET A 121 13.14 8.78 0.65
N ILE A 122 13.72 8.93 -0.55
CA ILE A 122 14.35 10.19 -0.96
C ILE A 122 13.20 11.14 -1.30
N TRP A 123 13.05 12.18 -0.48
CA TRP A 123 12.07 13.25 -0.68
C TRP A 123 12.50 14.23 -1.75
#